data_AF-A0A9P7HRW7-F1
#
_entry.id   AF-A0A9P7HRW7-F1
#
_cell.length_a   1.000
_cell.length_b   1.000
_cell.length_c   1.000
_cell.angle_alpha   90.00
_cell.angle_beta   90.00
_cell.angle_gamma   90.00
#
_symmetry.space_group_name_H-M   'P 1'
#
loop_
_entity.id
_entity.type
_entity.pdbx_description
1 polymer ?
#
loop_
_entity_poly.entity_id
_entity_poly.type
_entity_poly.pdbx_seq_one_letter_code
_entity_poly.pdbx_strand_id
1 'polypeptide(L)'
;MSHENVQVKKKFNAFTLGLFVIVIPNVWSFAATGLVIGIFAGGLPVLIWSSLLVGILLSIQVVSFAEFGSAYPSEAGCVLLAQKLGGPKYGNICGYMTGSLQVLASFILPACLVASYVPFVVTAALVMHPDWEVQKWQNFLVYQALNVIVMYLCFRQSRSLETIALGGAFILFALLLTSMGVIIGRADPIASTELVWEKIRNVTGWPTGLAMLIGASAPLAGYGPTHWVLNMAEEVENPRRSIPIAFLMQQLGSIVTLFSFFIAIGYGVGDKWEEIISSIYPAPMAAVYEVATRSKPITVALLSLLLTLNVISTVPFHEWLGKYDAKA
;
A
#
# COMPACT_ATOMS: atom_id res chain seq x y z
N MET A 1 6.04 42.74 -14.90
CA MET A 1 6.12 41.44 -15.60
C MET A 1 4.90 40.66 -15.18
N SER A 2 3.97 40.46 -16.11
CA SER A 2 2.76 39.65 -15.91
C SER A 2 3.17 38.22 -15.59
N HIS A 3 2.80 37.72 -14.41
CA HIS A 3 2.77 36.29 -14.17
C HIS A 3 1.76 35.69 -15.16
N GLU A 4 2.26 35.13 -16.26
CA GLU A 4 1.48 34.20 -17.06
C GLU A 4 1.10 33.06 -16.12
N ASN A 5 -0.17 33.06 -15.71
CA ASN A 5 -0.78 31.92 -15.05
C ASN A 5 -0.72 30.77 -16.07
N VAL A 6 0.34 29.97 -16.01
CA VAL A 6 0.39 28.65 -16.63
C VAL A 6 -0.77 27.89 -16.00
N GLN A 7 -1.93 27.90 -16.66
CA GLN A 7 -3.09 27.14 -16.23
C GLN A 7 -2.71 25.66 -16.32
N VAL A 8 -2.36 25.09 -15.16
CA VAL A 8 -2.21 23.65 -15.01
C VAL A 8 -3.51 23.02 -15.51
N LYS A 9 -3.42 22.20 -16.57
CA LYS A 9 -4.60 21.49 -17.10
C LYS A 9 -5.17 20.65 -15.97
N LYS A 10 -6.44 20.87 -15.64
CA LYS A 10 -7.18 20.01 -14.71
C LYS A 10 -7.32 18.63 -15.39
N LYS A 11 -6.78 17.60 -14.74
CA LYS A 11 -6.73 16.23 -15.27
C LYS A 11 -7.74 15.30 -14.58
N PHE A 12 -8.25 15.69 -13.42
CA PHE A 12 -9.08 14.81 -12.59
C PHE A 12 -10.40 15.46 -12.20
N ASN A 13 -11.50 14.76 -12.47
CA ASN A 13 -12.78 15.00 -11.80
C ASN A 13 -12.83 14.22 -10.46
N ALA A 14 -13.85 14.43 -9.63
CA ALA A 14 -13.96 13.79 -8.32
C ALA A 14 -13.95 12.25 -8.38
N PHE A 15 -14.54 11.65 -9.43
CA PHE A 15 -14.63 10.21 -9.59
C PHE A 15 -13.30 9.59 -10.03
N THR A 16 -12.66 10.15 -11.05
CA THR A 16 -11.34 9.72 -11.53
C THR A 16 -10.29 9.93 -10.46
N LEU A 17 -10.36 11.02 -9.69
CA LEU A 17 -9.52 11.23 -8.51
C LEU A 17 -9.78 10.13 -7.47
N GLY A 18 -11.05 9.87 -7.15
CA GLY A 18 -11.46 8.80 -6.22
C GLY A 18 -10.93 7.41 -6.58
N LEU A 19 -10.93 7.06 -7.87
CA LEU A 19 -10.32 5.81 -8.35
C LEU A 19 -8.80 5.85 -8.25
N PHE A 20 -8.18 6.95 -8.65
CA PHE A 20 -6.74 7.14 -8.60
C PHE A 20 -6.18 7.00 -7.18
N VAL A 21 -6.87 7.57 -6.19
CA VAL A 21 -6.47 7.49 -4.78
C VAL A 21 -6.68 6.11 -4.14
N ILE A 22 -7.45 5.22 -4.77
CA ILE A 22 -7.55 3.82 -4.36
C ILE A 22 -6.44 2.98 -5.01
N VAL A 23 -6.09 3.30 -6.26
CA VAL A 23 -5.06 2.56 -7.03
C VAL A 23 -3.66 2.81 -6.52
N ILE A 24 -3.29 4.06 -6.24
CA ILE A 24 -1.91 4.39 -5.85
C ILE A 24 -1.49 3.70 -4.55
N PRO A 25 -2.26 3.80 -3.44
CA PRO A 25 -1.85 3.18 -2.20
C PRO A 25 -1.92 1.65 -2.26
N ASN A 26 -2.79 1.09 -3.12
CA ASN A 26 -2.92 -0.35 -3.34
C ASN A 26 -2.90 -1.17 -2.02
N VAL A 27 -3.72 -0.74 -1.07
CA VAL A 27 -3.59 -1.07 0.36
C VAL A 27 -3.53 -2.58 0.63
N TRP A 28 -4.41 -3.37 0.02
CA TRP A 28 -4.47 -4.81 0.25
C TRP A 28 -3.25 -5.56 -0.31
N SER A 29 -2.77 -5.17 -1.49
CA SER A 29 -1.61 -5.79 -2.13
C SER A 29 -0.32 -5.39 -1.42
N PHE A 30 -0.22 -4.13 -0.97
CA PHE A 30 0.91 -3.70 -0.17
C PHE A 30 0.94 -4.40 1.19
N ALA A 31 -0.23 -4.56 1.82
CA ALA A 31 -0.35 -5.35 3.05
C ALA A 31 0.06 -6.82 2.87
N ALA A 32 -0.07 -7.39 1.66
CA ALA A 32 0.44 -8.72 1.35
C ALA A 32 1.97 -8.82 1.51
N THR A 33 2.72 -7.72 1.30
CA THR A 33 4.17 -7.67 1.56
C THR A 33 4.49 -7.73 3.06
N GLY A 34 3.64 -7.11 3.89
CA GLY A 34 3.76 -7.04 5.34
C GLY A 34 3.20 -8.25 6.08
N LEU A 35 2.59 -9.21 5.37
CA LEU A 35 1.97 -10.40 5.97
C LEU A 35 2.90 -11.17 6.89
N VAL A 36 4.20 -11.20 6.57
CA VAL A 36 5.21 -11.84 7.42
C VAL A 36 5.13 -11.36 8.85
N ILE A 37 5.10 -10.04 9.09
CA ILE A 37 5.09 -9.50 10.45
C ILE A 37 3.83 -9.94 11.20
N GLY A 38 2.65 -9.83 10.57
CA GLY A 38 1.38 -10.17 11.22
C GLY A 38 1.18 -11.66 11.45
N ILE A 39 1.72 -12.52 10.57
CA ILE A 39 1.64 -13.98 10.71
C ILE A 39 2.42 -14.44 11.95
N PHE A 40 3.64 -13.91 12.15
CA PHE A 40 4.45 -14.28 13.32
C PHE A 40 3.96 -13.59 14.61
N ALA A 41 3.45 -12.36 14.49
CA ALA A 41 3.09 -11.50 15.62
C ALA A 41 1.56 -11.37 15.82
N GLY A 42 0.90 -12.47 16.19
CA GLY A 42 -0.50 -12.48 16.61
C GLY A 42 -1.46 -13.24 15.68
N GLY A 43 -1.04 -13.51 14.44
CA GLY A 43 -1.76 -14.30 13.47
C GLY A 43 -3.03 -13.65 12.91
N LEU A 44 -3.93 -14.49 12.38
CA LEU A 44 -5.13 -14.06 11.67
C LEU A 44 -6.04 -13.10 12.48
N PRO A 45 -6.36 -13.37 13.76
CA PRO A 45 -7.22 -12.47 14.53
C PRO A 45 -6.64 -11.07 14.63
N VAL A 46 -5.33 -10.96 14.89
CA VAL A 46 -4.66 -9.68 15.02
C VAL A 46 -4.67 -8.95 13.68
N LEU A 47 -4.34 -9.61 12.57
CA LEU A 47 -4.39 -8.99 11.24
C LEU A 47 -5.79 -8.45 10.90
N ILE A 48 -6.84 -9.24 11.14
CA ILE A 48 -8.22 -8.86 10.82
C ILE A 48 -8.69 -7.70 11.72
N TRP A 49 -8.60 -7.86 13.04
CA TRP A 49 -9.09 -6.83 13.97
C TRP A 49 -8.26 -5.54 13.91
N SER A 50 -6.94 -5.66 13.77
CA SER A 50 -6.09 -4.48 13.66
C SER A 50 -6.30 -3.74 12.33
N SER A 51 -6.63 -4.44 11.22
CA SER A 51 -6.98 -3.76 9.97
C SER A 51 -8.19 -2.83 10.13
N LEU A 52 -9.23 -3.28 10.85
CA LEU A 52 -10.41 -2.48 11.12
C LEU A 52 -10.10 -1.35 12.10
N LEU A 53 -9.41 -1.65 13.21
CA LEU A 53 -9.07 -0.66 14.23
C LEU A 53 -8.18 0.46 13.66
N VAL A 54 -7.12 0.11 12.94
CA VAL A 54 -6.23 1.06 12.27
C VAL A 54 -7.02 1.87 11.25
N GLY A 55 -7.88 1.23 10.45
CA GLY A 55 -8.77 1.91 9.51
C GLY A 55 -9.68 2.95 10.18
N ILE A 56 -10.27 2.64 11.32
CA ILE A 56 -11.11 3.60 12.07
C ILE A 56 -10.27 4.77 12.60
N LEU A 57 -9.11 4.48 13.20
CA LEU A 57 -8.24 5.52 13.76
C LEU A 57 -7.70 6.46 12.67
N LEU A 58 -7.28 5.91 11.53
CA LEU A 58 -6.84 6.70 10.38
C LEU A 58 -8.00 7.47 9.72
N SER A 59 -9.26 7.04 9.87
CA SER A 59 -10.41 7.79 9.36
C SER A 59 -10.55 9.15 10.03
N ILE A 60 -10.22 9.26 11.32
CA ILE A 60 -10.21 10.55 12.03
C ILE A 60 -9.22 11.50 11.38
N GLN A 61 -8.00 11.01 11.10
CA GLN A 61 -6.96 11.77 10.42
C GLN A 61 -7.40 12.20 9.01
N VAL A 62 -8.01 11.28 8.25
CA VAL A 62 -8.49 11.54 6.89
C VAL A 62 -9.59 12.60 6.88
N VAL A 63 -10.53 12.59 7.84
CA VAL A 63 -11.57 13.62 7.95
C VAL A 63 -10.95 14.99 8.20
N SER A 64 -9.93 15.10 9.06
CA SER A 64 -9.22 16.36 9.28
C SER A 64 -8.51 16.87 8.02
N PHE A 65 -7.90 15.98 7.23
CA PHE A 65 -7.32 16.36 5.93
C PHE A 65 -8.38 16.77 4.91
N ALA A 66 -9.52 16.08 4.88
CA ALA A 66 -10.63 16.42 4.01
C ALA A 66 -11.18 17.83 4.34
N GLU A 67 -11.40 18.13 5.62
CA GLU A 67 -11.83 19.46 6.07
C GLU A 67 -10.83 20.54 5.62
N PHE A 68 -9.54 20.31 5.87
CA PHE A 68 -8.50 21.25 5.45
C PHE A 68 -8.43 21.44 3.93
N GLY A 69 -8.45 20.36 3.16
CA GLY A 69 -8.45 20.40 1.70
C GLY A 69 -9.68 21.11 1.12
N SER A 70 -10.81 21.08 1.83
CA SER A 70 -12.01 21.84 1.47
C SER A 70 -11.86 23.35 1.72
N ALA A 71 -11.22 23.73 2.83
CA ALA A 71 -11.06 25.13 3.24
C ALA A 71 -9.93 25.82 2.48
N TYR A 72 -8.79 25.16 2.37
CA TYR A 72 -7.54 25.69 1.80
C TYR A 72 -6.95 24.73 0.76
N PRO A 73 -7.59 24.55 -0.41
CA PRO A 73 -7.02 23.75 -1.49
C PRO A 73 -5.75 24.42 -2.02
N SER A 74 -4.60 23.81 -1.79
CA SER A 74 -3.30 24.29 -2.26
C SER A 74 -2.35 23.12 -2.47
N GLU A 75 -1.52 23.19 -3.52
CA GLU A 75 -0.49 22.18 -3.82
C GLU A 75 0.54 22.03 -2.68
N ALA A 76 0.71 23.06 -1.85
CA ALA A 76 1.57 23.01 -0.66
C ALA A 76 1.09 22.00 0.42
N GLY A 77 -0.16 21.53 0.32
CA GLY A 77 -0.73 20.44 1.10
C GLY A 77 -0.40 20.47 2.59
N CYS A 78 0.32 19.46 3.08
CA CYS A 78 0.66 19.31 4.51
C CYS A 78 1.53 20.43 5.06
N VAL A 79 2.39 21.03 4.24
CA VAL A 79 3.24 22.14 4.68
C VAL A 79 2.38 23.35 5.03
N LEU A 80 1.40 23.67 4.18
CA LEU A 80 0.45 24.76 4.44
C LEU A 80 -0.45 24.45 5.63
N LEU A 81 -0.89 23.19 5.79
CA LEU A 81 -1.66 22.74 6.95
C LEU A 81 -0.88 22.99 8.24
N ALA A 82 0.37 22.54 8.31
CA ALA A 82 1.23 22.72 9.48
C ALA A 82 1.50 24.20 9.76
N GLN A 83 1.72 25.01 8.72
CA GLN A 83 1.94 26.44 8.86
C GLN A 83 0.72 27.18 9.41
N LYS A 84 -0.48 26.85 8.92
CA LYS A 84 -1.73 27.46 9.41
C LYS A 84 -2.06 27.03 10.84
N LEU A 85 -1.90 25.75 11.17
CA LEU A 85 -2.15 25.24 12.52
C LEU A 85 -1.16 25.78 13.55
N GLY A 86 0.11 26.02 13.16
CA GLY A 86 1.13 26.62 14.02
C GLY A 86 0.92 28.11 14.32
N GLY A 87 -0.04 28.76 13.65
CA GLY A 87 -0.36 30.17 13.84
C GLY A 87 0.78 31.13 13.45
N PRO A 88 0.67 32.42 13.78
CA PRO A 88 1.65 33.44 13.36
C PRO A 88 3.03 33.28 14.01
N LYS A 89 3.10 32.64 15.19
CA LYS A 89 4.35 32.52 15.95
C LYS A 89 5.19 31.29 15.58
N TYR A 90 4.55 30.13 15.41
CA TYR A 90 5.24 28.86 15.15
C TYR A 90 4.98 28.30 13.75
N GLY A 91 4.06 28.88 12.99
CA GLY A 91 3.66 28.38 11.67
C GLY A 91 4.84 28.15 10.73
N ASN A 92 5.76 29.11 10.61
CA ASN A 92 6.91 28.96 9.70
C ASN A 92 7.84 27.80 10.11
N ILE A 93 8.05 27.59 11.41
CA ILE A 93 8.87 26.48 11.92
C ILE A 93 8.14 25.15 11.68
N CYS A 94 6.85 25.06 12.01
CA CYS A 94 6.06 23.85 11.77
C CYS A 94 6.04 23.49 10.28
N GLY A 95 5.80 24.47 9.40
CA GLY A 95 5.83 24.27 7.96
C GLY A 95 7.21 23.81 7.48
N TYR A 96 8.30 24.44 7.92
CA TYR A 96 9.66 24.04 7.57
C TYR A 96 9.98 22.60 8.02
N MET A 97 9.62 22.23 9.26
CA MET A 97 9.82 20.88 9.79
C MET A 97 9.01 19.84 9.00
N THR A 98 7.73 20.13 8.73
CA THR A 98 6.87 19.24 7.93
C THR A 98 7.42 19.06 6.52
N GLY A 99 7.84 20.15 5.84
CA GLY A 99 8.45 20.07 4.51
C GLY A 99 9.75 19.28 4.51
N SER A 100 10.62 19.51 5.50
CA SER A 100 11.90 18.79 5.62
C SER A 100 11.70 17.30 5.83
N LEU A 101 10.77 16.90 6.71
CA LEU A 101 10.42 15.50 6.92
C LEU A 101 9.77 14.87 5.68
N GLN A 102 8.97 15.63 4.94
CA GLN A 102 8.36 15.16 3.71
C GLN A 102 9.40 14.92 2.62
N VAL A 103 10.40 15.80 2.47
CA VAL A 103 11.53 15.59 1.55
C VAL A 103 12.30 14.32 1.93
N LEU A 104 12.63 14.13 3.21
CA LEU A 104 13.29 12.91 3.68
C LEU A 104 12.46 11.66 3.40
N ALA A 105 11.16 11.69 3.70
CA ALA A 105 10.25 10.59 3.43
C ALA A 105 10.19 10.25 1.93
N SER A 106 10.33 11.25 1.07
CA SER A 106 10.23 11.06 -0.38
C SER A 106 11.46 10.38 -0.97
N PHE A 107 12.64 10.49 -0.34
CA PHE A 107 13.81 9.70 -0.71
C PHE A 107 13.76 8.28 -0.14
N ILE A 108 13.30 8.13 1.10
CA ILE A 108 13.35 6.85 1.82
C ILE A 108 12.23 5.91 1.40
N LEU A 109 11.00 6.42 1.27
CA LEU A 109 9.80 5.60 1.03
C LEU A 109 9.93 4.77 -0.25
N PRO A 110 10.32 5.31 -1.42
CA PRO A 110 10.40 4.49 -2.61
C PRO A 110 11.50 3.42 -2.54
N ALA A 111 12.63 3.73 -1.90
CA ALA A 111 13.69 2.76 -1.65
C ALA A 111 13.20 1.60 -0.77
N CYS A 112 12.39 1.91 0.26
CA CYS A 112 11.74 0.91 1.11
C CYS A 112 10.69 0.07 0.37
N LEU A 113 9.89 0.68 -0.52
CA LEU A 113 8.91 -0.03 -1.34
C LEU A 113 9.59 -1.05 -2.27
N VAL A 114 10.66 -0.64 -2.97
CA VAL A 114 11.41 -1.57 -3.83
C VAL A 114 12.04 -2.71 -3.03
N ALA A 115 12.51 -2.42 -1.81
CA ALA A 115 13.06 -3.45 -0.92
C ALA A 115 12.01 -4.48 -0.48
N SER A 116 10.76 -4.06 -0.24
CA SER A 116 9.67 -4.98 0.14
C SER A 116 9.20 -5.88 -1.00
N TYR A 117 9.59 -5.59 -2.24
CA TYR A 117 9.26 -6.39 -3.43
C TYR A 117 10.28 -7.49 -3.73
N VAL A 118 11.52 -7.36 -3.25
CA VAL A 118 12.58 -8.38 -3.43
C VAL A 118 12.14 -9.78 -2.97
N PRO A 119 11.49 -9.95 -1.80
CA PRO A 119 10.96 -11.23 -1.37
C PRO A 119 10.03 -11.91 -2.38
N PHE A 120 9.22 -11.15 -3.14
CA PHE A 120 8.31 -11.73 -4.14
C PHE A 120 9.06 -12.40 -5.29
N VAL A 121 10.09 -11.72 -5.81
CA VAL A 121 10.91 -12.25 -6.92
C VAL A 121 11.70 -13.48 -6.47
N VAL A 122 12.33 -13.39 -5.30
CA VAL A 122 13.11 -14.49 -4.72
C VAL A 122 12.22 -15.69 -4.44
N THR A 123 11.03 -15.45 -3.90
CA THR A 123 10.06 -16.52 -3.63
C THR A 123 9.55 -17.17 -4.91
N ALA A 124 9.29 -16.39 -5.97
CA ALA A 124 8.92 -16.95 -7.28
C ALA A 124 9.98 -17.92 -7.82
N ALA A 125 11.27 -17.59 -7.65
CA ALA A 125 12.37 -18.48 -8.02
C ALA A 125 12.44 -19.74 -7.14
N LEU A 126 12.27 -19.60 -5.81
CA LEU A 126 12.25 -20.72 -4.87
C LEU A 126 11.11 -21.71 -5.12
N VAL A 127 9.92 -21.23 -5.50
CA VAL A 127 8.79 -22.11 -5.84
C VAL A 127 9.15 -23.03 -7.01
N MET A 128 9.85 -22.51 -8.01
CA MET A 128 10.28 -23.25 -9.21
C MET A 128 11.54 -24.10 -8.96
N HIS A 129 12.43 -23.65 -8.08
CA HIS A 129 13.69 -24.31 -7.72
C HIS A 129 13.83 -24.42 -6.19
N PRO A 130 13.19 -25.42 -5.56
CA PRO A 130 13.17 -25.54 -4.10
C PRO A 130 14.54 -25.80 -3.47
N ASP A 131 15.46 -26.44 -4.20
CA ASP A 131 16.81 -26.78 -3.72
C ASP A 131 17.78 -25.58 -3.78
N TRP A 132 17.32 -24.41 -4.21
CA TRP A 132 18.15 -23.23 -4.36
C TRP A 132 18.30 -22.47 -3.03
N GLU A 133 19.52 -22.35 -2.54
CA GLU A 133 19.83 -21.52 -1.37
C GLU A 133 19.99 -20.04 -1.77
N VAL A 134 19.13 -19.19 -1.23
CA VAL A 134 19.16 -17.75 -1.49
C VAL A 134 20.35 -17.10 -0.77
N GLN A 135 21.23 -16.48 -1.54
CA GLN A 135 22.40 -15.76 -1.03
C GLN A 135 22.13 -14.24 -0.96
N LYS A 136 22.71 -13.57 0.05
CA LYS A 136 22.46 -12.13 0.30
C LYS A 136 22.80 -11.23 -0.89
N TRP A 137 23.82 -11.57 -1.68
CA TRP A 137 24.19 -10.80 -2.87
C TRP A 137 23.15 -10.92 -4.00
N GLN A 138 22.43 -12.04 -4.10
CA GLN A 138 21.37 -12.21 -5.09
C GLN A 138 20.20 -11.28 -4.78
N ASN A 139 19.83 -11.15 -3.50
CA ASN A 139 18.80 -10.19 -3.05
C ASN A 139 19.20 -8.75 -3.40
N PHE A 140 20.48 -8.41 -3.23
CA PHE A 140 20.99 -7.09 -3.62
C PHE A 140 20.89 -6.86 -5.13
N LEU A 141 21.25 -7.84 -5.96
CA LEU A 141 21.13 -7.70 -7.42
C LEU A 141 19.68 -7.55 -7.87
N VAL A 142 18.75 -8.33 -7.28
CA VAL A 142 17.31 -8.20 -7.54
C VAL A 142 16.81 -6.82 -7.15
N TYR A 143 17.23 -6.31 -5.99
CA TYR A 143 16.93 -4.95 -5.56
C TYR A 143 17.41 -3.89 -6.57
N GLN A 144 18.65 -3.99 -7.04
CA GLN A 144 19.17 -3.06 -8.05
C GLN A 144 18.43 -3.17 -9.39
N ALA A 145 18.11 -4.38 -9.83
CA ALA A 145 17.35 -4.60 -11.05
C ALA A 145 15.95 -3.97 -10.98
N LEU A 146 15.24 -4.13 -9.85
CA LEU A 146 13.94 -3.50 -9.63
C LEU A 146 14.03 -1.97 -9.61
N ASN A 147 15.08 -1.39 -9.01
CA ASN A 147 15.31 0.04 -9.06
C ASN A 147 15.50 0.56 -10.48
N VAL A 148 16.29 -0.15 -11.32
CA VAL A 148 16.48 0.22 -12.73
C VAL A 148 15.15 0.15 -13.50
N ILE A 149 14.32 -0.86 -13.24
CA ILE A 149 12.99 -0.98 -13.86
C ILE A 149 12.09 0.18 -13.44
N VAL A 150 11.98 0.47 -12.14
CA VAL A 150 11.16 1.58 -11.64
C VAL A 150 11.64 2.91 -12.21
N MET A 151 12.95 3.16 -12.20
CA MET A 151 13.56 4.34 -12.80
C MET A 151 13.21 4.47 -14.30
N TYR A 152 13.31 3.38 -15.05
CA TYR A 152 12.95 3.36 -16.47
C TYR A 152 11.47 3.67 -16.71
N LEU A 153 10.58 3.11 -15.88
CA LEU A 153 9.15 3.39 -15.95
C LEU A 153 8.85 4.86 -15.64
N CYS A 154 9.50 5.44 -14.63
CA CYS A 154 9.38 6.86 -14.29
C CYS A 154 9.80 7.77 -15.47
N PHE A 155 10.86 7.41 -16.22
CA PHE A 155 11.28 8.19 -17.38
C PHE A 155 10.32 8.12 -18.57
N ARG A 156 9.64 6.98 -18.80
CA ARG A 156 8.69 6.84 -19.93
C ARG A 156 7.33 7.46 -19.64
N GLN A 157 6.93 7.54 -18.38
CA GLN A 157 5.57 7.87 -18.00
C GLN A 157 5.47 9.37 -17.74
N SER A 158 5.04 10.14 -18.74
CA SER A 158 4.63 11.55 -18.56
C SER A 158 3.27 11.87 -19.18
N ARG A 159 2.63 10.90 -19.85
CA ARG A 159 1.47 11.17 -20.72
C ARG A 159 0.17 10.39 -20.43
N SER A 160 0.11 9.48 -19.45
CA SER A 160 -1.11 8.66 -19.25
C SER A 160 -1.52 8.36 -17.80
N LEU A 161 -1.26 9.27 -16.85
CA LEU A 161 -1.69 9.11 -15.44
C LEU A 161 -3.21 8.83 -15.31
N GLU A 162 -4.02 9.43 -16.18
CA GLU A 162 -5.48 9.22 -16.22
C GLU A 162 -5.86 7.80 -16.68
N THR A 163 -5.13 7.24 -17.66
CA THR A 163 -5.34 5.85 -18.12
C THR A 163 -4.93 4.84 -17.04
N ILE A 164 -3.92 5.15 -16.24
CA ILE A 164 -3.50 4.35 -15.09
C ILE A 164 -4.60 4.36 -14.01
N ALA A 165 -5.28 5.49 -13.80
CA ALA A 165 -6.35 5.58 -12.80
C ALA A 165 -7.50 4.60 -13.09
N LEU A 166 -8.05 4.64 -14.31
CA LEU A 166 -9.20 3.80 -14.69
C LEU A 166 -8.80 2.35 -14.94
N GLY A 167 -7.76 2.11 -15.74
CA GLY A 167 -7.29 0.76 -16.04
C GLY A 167 -6.67 0.07 -14.83
N GLY A 168 -5.90 0.81 -14.03
CA GLY A 168 -5.29 0.32 -12.80
C GLY A 168 -6.32 -0.05 -11.75
N ALA A 169 -7.41 0.74 -11.60
CA ALA A 169 -8.50 0.39 -10.69
C ALA A 169 -9.17 -0.91 -11.09
N PHE A 170 -9.47 -1.08 -12.37
CA PHE A 170 -10.06 -2.32 -12.88
C PHE A 170 -9.16 -3.53 -12.61
N ILE A 171 -7.86 -3.43 -12.93
CA ILE A 171 -6.88 -4.49 -12.69
C ILE A 171 -6.74 -4.79 -11.20
N LEU A 172 -6.67 -3.76 -10.36
CA LEU A 172 -6.58 -3.88 -8.90
C LEU A 172 -7.76 -4.67 -8.33
N PHE A 173 -8.99 -4.28 -8.67
CA PHE A 173 -10.19 -4.96 -8.17
C PHE A 173 -10.34 -6.37 -8.76
N ALA A 174 -10.03 -6.56 -10.04
CA ALA A 174 -10.03 -7.88 -10.66
C ALA A 174 -9.03 -8.83 -9.99
N LEU A 175 -7.81 -8.35 -9.68
CA LEU A 175 -6.80 -9.13 -8.96
C LEU A 175 -7.23 -9.41 -7.52
N LEU A 176 -7.83 -8.44 -6.82
CA LEU A 176 -8.38 -8.67 -5.48
C LEU A 176 -9.41 -9.80 -5.50
N LEU A 177 -10.43 -9.70 -6.37
CA LEU A 177 -11.48 -10.73 -6.47
C LEU A 177 -10.93 -12.08 -6.91
N THR A 178 -9.99 -12.11 -7.85
CA THR A 178 -9.33 -13.35 -8.29
C THR A 178 -8.54 -13.97 -7.14
N SER A 179 -7.77 -13.17 -6.39
CA SER A 179 -6.98 -13.66 -5.27
C SER A 179 -7.87 -14.23 -4.17
N MET A 180 -8.92 -13.50 -3.77
CA MET A 180 -9.89 -13.96 -2.78
C MET A 180 -10.63 -15.22 -3.26
N GLY A 181 -11.04 -15.25 -4.53
CA GLY A 181 -11.74 -16.38 -5.14
C GLY A 181 -10.87 -17.64 -5.20
N VAL A 182 -9.57 -17.51 -5.50
CA VAL A 182 -8.63 -18.63 -5.49
C VAL A 182 -8.38 -19.12 -4.06
N ILE A 183 -8.19 -18.21 -3.10
CA ILE A 183 -7.92 -18.54 -1.70
C ILE A 183 -9.11 -19.24 -1.04
N ILE A 184 -10.32 -18.68 -1.19
CA ILE A 184 -11.54 -19.22 -0.57
C ILE A 184 -12.07 -20.42 -1.37
N GLY A 185 -12.11 -20.33 -2.69
CA GLY A 185 -12.73 -21.34 -3.56
C GLY A 185 -11.97 -22.67 -3.60
N ARG A 186 -10.76 -22.72 -3.05
CA ARG A 186 -9.95 -23.95 -2.91
C ARG A 186 -9.64 -24.31 -1.46
N ALA A 187 -10.29 -23.63 -0.51
CA ALA A 187 -10.19 -23.92 0.91
C ALA A 187 -10.84 -25.27 1.21
N ASP A 188 -10.04 -26.22 1.70
CA ASP A 188 -10.49 -27.58 1.99
C ASP A 188 -9.60 -28.19 3.10
N PRO A 189 -10.11 -28.31 4.34
CA PRO A 189 -11.37 -27.75 4.86
C PRO A 189 -11.31 -26.22 5.06
N ILE A 190 -12.47 -25.54 5.06
CA ILE A 190 -12.58 -24.13 5.46
C ILE A 190 -12.24 -23.99 6.94
N ALA A 191 -11.49 -22.94 7.30
CA ALA A 191 -11.11 -22.67 8.68
C ALA A 191 -12.32 -22.54 9.63
N SER A 192 -12.17 -23.01 10.88
CA SER A 192 -13.17 -22.75 11.91
C SER A 192 -13.19 -21.27 12.31
N THR A 193 -14.37 -20.75 12.66
CA THR A 193 -14.55 -19.35 13.09
C THR A 193 -13.67 -19.02 14.30
N GLU A 194 -13.53 -19.94 15.26
CA GLU A 194 -12.66 -19.76 16.43
C GLU A 194 -11.20 -19.54 16.02
N LEU A 195 -10.70 -20.28 15.03
CA LEU A 195 -9.32 -20.12 14.54
C LEU A 195 -9.10 -18.76 13.90
N VAL A 196 -10.06 -18.29 13.10
CA VAL A 196 -9.93 -17.03 12.35
C VAL A 196 -10.04 -15.81 13.26
N TRP A 197 -10.95 -15.84 14.25
CA TRP A 197 -11.33 -14.66 15.01
C TRP A 197 -10.76 -14.59 16.43
N GLU A 198 -10.43 -15.73 17.05
CA GLU A 198 -10.10 -15.80 18.48
C GLU A 198 -8.71 -16.37 18.76
N LYS A 199 -8.24 -17.33 17.94
CA LYS A 199 -6.98 -18.05 18.20
C LYS A 199 -5.74 -17.20 17.87
N ILE A 200 -5.33 -16.37 18.82
CA ILE A 200 -4.09 -15.60 18.74
C ILE A 200 -2.89 -16.54 18.84
N ARG A 201 -2.00 -16.49 17.85
CA ARG A 201 -0.74 -17.24 17.85
C ARG A 201 0.43 -16.26 17.92
N ASN A 202 1.29 -16.44 18.91
CA ASN A 202 2.47 -15.60 19.10
C ASN A 202 3.72 -16.47 19.08
N VAL A 203 4.52 -16.31 18.03
CA VAL A 203 5.79 -17.03 17.84
C VAL A 203 7.00 -16.09 17.91
N THR A 204 6.80 -14.86 18.37
CA THR A 204 7.84 -13.81 18.39
C THR A 204 8.73 -13.83 19.63
N GLY A 205 8.32 -14.54 20.69
CA GLY A 205 8.97 -14.51 22.00
C GLY A 205 8.63 -13.30 22.89
N TRP A 206 7.92 -12.30 22.36
CA TRP A 206 7.46 -11.14 23.13
C TRP A 206 6.17 -11.43 23.91
N PRO A 207 5.83 -10.64 24.94
CA PRO A 207 4.51 -10.70 25.58
C PRO A 207 3.39 -10.49 24.55
N THR A 208 2.28 -11.21 24.70
CA THR A 208 1.19 -11.23 23.71
C THR A 208 0.68 -9.84 23.32
N GLY A 209 0.54 -8.92 24.28
CA GLY A 209 0.11 -7.55 23.98
C GLY A 209 1.09 -6.78 23.09
N LEU A 210 2.40 -6.96 23.30
CA LEU A 210 3.42 -6.33 22.45
C LEU A 210 3.48 -6.98 21.07
N ALA A 211 3.34 -8.31 21.00
CA ALA A 211 3.23 -9.03 19.74
C ALA A 211 2.02 -8.55 18.92
N MET A 212 0.88 -8.29 19.56
CA MET A 212 -0.30 -7.71 18.88
C MET A 212 -0.01 -6.34 18.27
N LEU A 213 0.72 -5.46 18.98
CA LEU A 213 1.11 -4.15 18.47
C LEU A 213 2.08 -4.26 17.29
N ILE A 214 3.01 -5.22 17.35
CA ILE A 214 3.92 -5.53 16.24
C ILE A 214 3.11 -6.05 15.04
N GLY A 215 2.15 -6.96 15.24
CA GLY A 215 1.29 -7.46 14.17
C GLY A 215 0.42 -6.37 13.53
N ALA A 216 -0.10 -5.44 14.34
CA ALA A 216 -0.87 -4.28 13.88
C ALA A 216 -0.07 -3.32 12.99
N SER A 217 1.26 -3.39 13.03
CA SER A 217 2.11 -2.59 12.13
C SER A 217 1.97 -2.99 10.66
N ALA A 218 1.60 -4.25 10.34
CA ALA A 218 1.43 -4.70 8.97
C ALA A 218 0.22 -4.03 8.27
N PRO A 219 -1.00 -4.03 8.86
CA PRO A 219 -2.10 -3.24 8.31
C PRO A 219 -1.82 -1.74 8.30
N LEU A 220 -1.13 -1.20 9.31
CA LEU A 220 -0.73 0.22 9.34
C LEU A 220 0.18 0.58 8.16
N ALA A 221 1.18 -0.25 7.86
CA ALA A 221 2.02 -0.10 6.67
C ALA A 221 1.17 -0.19 5.39
N GLY A 222 0.20 -1.13 5.35
CA GLY A 222 -0.79 -1.29 4.30
C GLY A 222 -1.51 0.00 3.91
N TYR A 223 -2.07 0.73 4.88
CA TYR A 223 -2.80 1.98 4.62
C TYR A 223 -1.93 3.09 4.03
N GLY A 224 -0.63 3.07 4.32
CA GLY A 224 0.33 4.04 3.79
C GLY A 224 0.04 5.50 4.16
N PRO A 225 0.77 6.45 3.57
CA PRO A 225 0.50 7.86 3.75
C PRO A 225 -0.78 8.26 3.00
N THR A 226 -1.78 8.83 3.67
CA THR A 226 -3.03 9.29 3.03
C THR A 226 -2.95 10.73 2.53
N HIS A 227 -2.07 11.53 3.11
CA HIS A 227 -2.05 12.98 2.97
C HIS A 227 -1.67 13.52 1.58
N TRP A 228 -1.08 12.69 0.71
CA TRP A 228 -0.59 13.11 -0.61
C TRP A 228 -1.69 13.67 -1.53
N VAL A 229 -2.96 13.29 -1.31
CA VAL A 229 -4.11 13.81 -2.06
C VAL A 229 -4.24 15.34 -1.95
N LEU A 230 -3.80 15.93 -0.83
CA LEU A 230 -3.78 17.39 -0.66
C LEU A 230 -2.88 18.09 -1.68
N ASN A 231 -1.80 17.44 -2.08
CA ASN A 231 -0.85 18.00 -3.04
C ASN A 231 -1.40 18.00 -4.48
N MET A 232 -2.54 17.35 -4.74
CA MET A 232 -3.15 17.30 -6.08
C MET A 232 -4.11 18.47 -6.35
N ALA A 233 -4.19 19.46 -5.48
CA ALA A 233 -5.20 20.51 -5.57
C ALA A 233 -5.20 21.29 -6.90
N GLU A 234 -4.06 21.44 -7.57
CA GLU A 234 -3.96 22.15 -8.86
C GLU A 234 -4.41 21.30 -10.06
N GLU A 235 -4.40 19.97 -9.94
CA GLU A 235 -4.73 19.04 -11.04
C GLU A 235 -6.20 18.62 -11.06
N VAL A 236 -6.98 19.11 -10.09
CA VAL A 236 -8.34 18.63 -9.82
C VAL A 236 -9.38 19.70 -10.18
N GLU A 237 -10.48 19.26 -10.79
CA GLU A 237 -11.66 20.09 -10.97
C GLU A 237 -12.43 20.27 -9.66
N ASN A 238 -12.76 21.51 -9.30
CA ASN A 238 -13.41 21.88 -8.05
C ASN A 238 -12.75 21.25 -6.79
N PRO A 239 -11.48 21.60 -6.49
CA PRO A 239 -10.71 20.98 -5.41
C PRO A 239 -11.42 20.95 -4.06
N ARG A 240 -12.16 22.02 -3.73
CA ARG A 240 -12.90 22.15 -2.46
C ARG A 240 -13.93 21.04 -2.21
N ARG A 241 -14.47 20.42 -3.26
CA ARG A 241 -15.43 19.30 -3.15
C ARG A 241 -14.78 17.97 -3.51
N SER A 242 -13.96 17.95 -4.56
CA SER A 242 -13.36 16.72 -5.09
C SER A 242 -12.32 16.11 -4.14
N ILE A 243 -11.50 16.91 -3.46
CA ILE A 243 -10.50 16.41 -2.50
C ILE A 243 -11.15 15.70 -1.31
N PRO A 244 -12.14 16.31 -0.61
CA PRO A 244 -12.86 15.62 0.47
C PRO A 244 -13.52 14.30 0.03
N ILE A 245 -14.15 14.30 -1.15
CA ILE A 245 -14.80 13.09 -1.69
C ILE A 245 -13.76 11.99 -1.97
N ALA A 246 -12.63 12.35 -2.56
CA ALA A 246 -11.55 11.41 -2.82
C ALA A 246 -10.98 10.80 -1.53
N PHE A 247 -10.78 11.60 -0.48
CA PHE A 247 -10.37 11.12 0.83
C PHE A 247 -11.34 10.08 1.41
N LEU A 248 -12.65 10.34 1.34
CA LEU A 248 -13.66 9.40 1.81
C LEU A 248 -13.68 8.12 0.99
N MET A 249 -13.58 8.22 -0.34
CA MET A 249 -13.50 7.07 -1.24
C MET A 249 -12.26 6.22 -0.97
N GLN A 250 -11.09 6.86 -0.79
CA GLN A 250 -9.85 6.19 -0.44
C GLN A 250 -9.99 5.43 0.88
N GLN A 251 -10.49 6.10 1.93
CA GLN A 251 -10.54 5.49 3.26
C GLN A 251 -11.53 4.34 3.33
N LEU A 252 -12.75 4.53 2.82
CA LEU A 252 -13.76 3.47 2.78
C LEU A 252 -13.32 2.31 1.90
N GLY A 253 -12.78 2.60 0.71
CA GLY A 253 -12.23 1.59 -0.20
C GLY A 253 -11.09 0.79 0.46
N SER A 254 -10.19 1.46 1.18
CA SER A 254 -9.07 0.83 1.88
C SER A 254 -9.54 -0.07 3.02
N ILE A 255 -10.50 0.39 3.84
CA ILE A 255 -11.11 -0.43 4.91
C ILE A 255 -11.76 -1.67 4.33
N VAL A 256 -12.62 -1.52 3.32
CA VAL A 256 -13.37 -2.65 2.74
C VAL A 256 -12.43 -3.65 2.08
N THR A 257 -11.49 -3.19 1.26
CA THR A 257 -10.59 -4.08 0.50
C THR A 257 -9.61 -4.80 1.42
N LEU A 258 -8.99 -4.11 2.38
CA LEU A 258 -8.03 -4.71 3.30
C LEU A 258 -8.69 -5.70 4.26
N PHE A 259 -9.83 -5.33 4.83
CA PHE A 259 -10.57 -6.20 5.75
C PHE A 259 -11.05 -7.47 5.05
N SER A 260 -11.63 -7.33 3.84
CA SER A 260 -12.07 -8.48 3.04
C SER A 260 -10.92 -9.38 2.63
N PHE A 261 -9.76 -8.81 2.31
CA PHE A 261 -8.56 -9.55 1.95
C PHE A 261 -8.04 -10.41 3.11
N PHE A 262 -7.93 -9.87 4.32
CA PHE A 262 -7.49 -10.65 5.48
C PHE A 262 -8.50 -11.72 5.90
N ILE A 263 -9.81 -11.46 5.77
CA ILE A 263 -10.84 -12.48 5.98
C ILE A 263 -10.67 -13.63 4.98
N ALA A 264 -10.43 -13.32 3.70
CA ALA A 264 -10.21 -14.33 2.68
C ALA A 264 -9.00 -15.20 3.01
N ILE A 265 -7.87 -14.59 3.41
CA ILE A 265 -6.69 -15.33 3.88
C ILE A 265 -7.04 -16.20 5.09
N GLY A 266 -7.76 -15.65 6.07
CA GLY A 266 -8.09 -16.37 7.29
C GLY A 266 -8.90 -17.63 7.04
N TYR A 267 -9.95 -17.54 6.23
CA TYR A 267 -10.78 -18.70 5.90
C TYR A 267 -10.14 -19.65 4.89
N GLY A 268 -9.29 -19.15 3.99
CA GLY A 268 -8.66 -19.97 2.94
C GLY A 268 -7.42 -20.73 3.38
N VAL A 269 -6.68 -20.24 4.37
CA VAL A 269 -5.50 -20.94 4.91
C VAL A 269 -5.90 -22.14 5.79
N GLY A 270 -7.05 -22.09 6.45
CA GLY A 270 -7.49 -23.20 7.31
C GLY A 270 -6.54 -23.47 8.47
N ASP A 271 -6.39 -24.75 8.82
CA ASP A 271 -5.46 -25.21 9.86
C ASP A 271 -3.98 -25.24 9.40
N LYS A 272 -3.69 -24.95 8.12
CA LYS A 272 -2.33 -25.04 7.53
C LYS A 272 -1.42 -23.86 7.86
N TRP A 273 -1.72 -23.18 8.96
CA TRP A 273 -0.97 -22.03 9.43
C TRP A 273 0.51 -22.35 9.72
N GLU A 274 0.78 -23.54 10.23
CA GLU A 274 2.15 -24.00 10.52
C GLU A 274 2.96 -24.24 9.24
N GLU A 275 2.32 -24.66 8.16
CA GLU A 275 2.95 -24.85 6.85
C GLU A 275 3.41 -23.50 6.27
N ILE A 276 2.66 -22.42 6.51
CA ILE A 276 3.02 -21.06 6.09
C ILE A 276 4.18 -20.51 6.91
N ILE A 277 4.14 -20.65 8.23
CA ILE A 277 5.19 -20.17 9.14
C ILE A 277 6.52 -20.89 8.90
N SER A 278 6.46 -22.20 8.64
CA SER A 278 7.65 -23.04 8.43
C SER A 278 8.15 -23.02 6.98
N SER A 279 7.45 -22.33 6.07
CA SER A 279 7.83 -22.27 4.67
C SER A 279 9.20 -21.62 4.48
N ILE A 280 9.94 -22.08 3.47
CA ILE A 280 11.22 -21.51 3.06
C ILE A 280 11.08 -20.14 2.39
N TYR A 281 9.85 -19.67 2.19
CA TYR A 281 9.53 -18.51 1.36
C TYR A 281 9.69 -17.20 2.15
N PRO A 282 10.57 -16.28 1.68
CA PRO A 282 10.67 -14.94 2.26
C PRO A 282 9.38 -14.13 2.16
N ALA A 283 8.51 -14.43 1.18
CA ALA A 283 7.18 -13.83 1.04
C ALA A 283 6.07 -14.85 1.40
N PRO A 284 5.47 -14.78 2.61
CA PRO A 284 4.46 -15.74 3.05
C PRO A 284 3.21 -15.78 2.18
N MET A 285 2.93 -14.71 1.42
CA MET A 285 1.83 -14.70 0.47
C MET A 285 1.95 -15.80 -0.58
N ALA A 286 3.16 -16.20 -0.96
CA ALA A 286 3.36 -17.32 -1.88
C ALA A 286 2.96 -18.65 -1.24
N ALA A 287 3.25 -18.85 0.04
CA ALA A 287 2.81 -20.04 0.77
C ALA A 287 1.28 -20.09 0.84
N VAL A 288 0.62 -18.96 1.11
CA VAL A 288 -0.86 -18.86 1.05
C VAL A 288 -1.40 -19.29 -0.31
N TYR A 289 -0.81 -18.78 -1.40
CA TYR A 289 -1.24 -19.16 -2.74
C TYR A 289 -0.90 -20.61 -3.10
N GLU A 290 0.22 -21.16 -2.65
CA GLU A 290 0.57 -22.55 -2.92
C GLU A 290 -0.37 -23.51 -2.17
N VAL A 291 -0.67 -23.21 -0.91
CA VAL A 291 -1.64 -23.95 -0.10
C VAL A 291 -3.03 -23.94 -0.74
N ALA A 292 -3.46 -22.79 -1.26
CA ALA A 292 -4.76 -22.65 -1.92
C ALA A 292 -4.80 -23.30 -3.31
N THR A 293 -3.81 -23.03 -4.16
CA THR A 293 -3.84 -23.46 -5.57
C THR A 293 -3.40 -24.91 -5.76
N ARG A 294 -2.60 -25.45 -4.81
CA ARG A 294 -1.88 -26.73 -4.93
C ARG A 294 -1.07 -26.82 -6.24
N SER A 295 -0.65 -25.67 -6.78
CA SER A 295 -0.02 -25.55 -8.08
C SER A 295 1.06 -24.46 -8.10
N LYS A 296 2.30 -24.89 -8.33
CA LYS A 296 3.47 -24.01 -8.39
C LYS A 296 3.38 -22.95 -9.51
N PRO A 297 3.03 -23.30 -10.77
CA PRO A 297 2.94 -22.30 -11.84
C PRO A 297 1.88 -21.23 -11.58
N ILE A 298 0.72 -21.62 -11.04
CA ILE A 298 -0.37 -20.68 -10.73
C ILE A 298 0.06 -19.75 -9.59
N THR A 299 0.74 -20.28 -8.58
CA THR A 299 1.30 -19.49 -7.47
C THR A 299 2.26 -18.43 -7.97
N VAL A 300 3.22 -18.81 -8.84
CA VAL A 300 4.18 -17.87 -9.43
C VAL A 300 3.47 -16.82 -10.29
N ALA A 301 2.46 -17.21 -11.06
CA ALA A 301 1.68 -16.26 -11.88
C ALA A 301 0.95 -15.22 -11.02
N LEU A 302 0.24 -15.65 -9.96
CA LEU A 302 -0.45 -14.75 -9.03
C LEU A 302 0.52 -13.83 -8.29
N LEU A 303 1.66 -14.36 -7.85
CA LEU A 303 2.70 -13.59 -7.17
C LEU A 303 3.32 -12.54 -8.10
N SER A 304 3.55 -12.90 -9.37
CA SER A 304 4.09 -12.00 -10.39
C SER A 304 3.10 -10.89 -10.76
N LEU A 305 1.80 -11.18 -10.78
CA LEU A 305 0.75 -10.19 -10.99
C LEU A 305 0.69 -9.18 -9.83
N LEU A 306 0.76 -9.64 -8.58
CA LEU A 306 0.88 -8.75 -7.42
C LEU A 306 2.13 -7.87 -7.48
N LEU A 307 3.28 -8.47 -7.80
CA LEU A 307 4.53 -7.73 -7.93
C LEU A 307 4.42 -6.64 -8.99
N THR A 308 3.89 -6.97 -10.16
CA THR A 308 3.71 -6.02 -11.26
C THR A 308 2.81 -4.86 -10.84
N LEU A 309 1.71 -5.13 -10.14
CA LEU A 309 0.80 -4.11 -9.64
C LEU A 309 1.49 -3.17 -8.65
N ASN A 310 2.24 -3.72 -7.69
CA ASN A 310 2.99 -2.95 -6.70
C ASN A 310 4.11 -2.08 -7.33
N VAL A 311 4.80 -2.61 -8.34
CA VAL A 311 5.82 -1.86 -9.08
C VAL A 311 5.17 -0.69 -9.85
N ILE A 312 4.03 -0.93 -10.51
CA ILE A 312 3.30 0.13 -11.22
C ILE A 312 2.78 1.20 -10.25
N SER A 313 2.25 0.80 -9.08
CA SER A 313 1.74 1.76 -8.09
C SER A 313 2.85 2.58 -7.41
N THR A 314 4.11 2.15 -7.52
CA THR A 314 5.28 2.88 -6.99
C THR A 314 5.70 4.04 -7.90
N VAL A 315 5.42 3.98 -9.21
CA VAL A 315 5.83 5.01 -10.18
C VAL A 315 5.25 6.40 -9.87
N PRO A 316 3.94 6.56 -9.54
CA PRO A 316 3.38 7.85 -9.14
C PRO A 316 4.05 8.49 -7.91
N PHE A 317 4.55 7.69 -6.97
CA PHE A 317 5.31 8.22 -5.82
C PHE A 317 6.63 8.87 -6.25
N HIS A 318 7.27 8.34 -7.29
CA HIS A 318 8.50 8.90 -7.85
C HIS A 318 8.27 10.10 -8.77
N GLU A 319 7.20 10.12 -9.57
CA GLU A 319 6.89 11.29 -10.42
C GLU A 319 6.59 12.55 -9.59
N TRP A 320 6.05 12.38 -8.38
CA TRP A 320 5.80 13.49 -7.46
C TRP A 320 7.09 14.22 -7.06
N LEU A 321 8.22 13.51 -6.95
CA LEU A 321 9.54 14.10 -6.67
C LEU A 321 10.00 15.02 -7.80
N GLY A 322 9.80 14.63 -9.06
CA GLY A 322 10.31 15.36 -10.21
C GLY A 322 9.65 16.72 -10.46
N LYS A 323 8.48 16.98 -9.86
CA LYS A 323 7.77 18.27 -10.03
C LYS A 323 8.31 19.38 -9.14
N TYR A 324 8.99 19.07 -8.03
CA TYR A 324 9.59 20.09 -7.17
C TYR A 324 10.82 20.74 -7.82
N ASP A 325 11.60 19.99 -8.61
CA ASP A 325 12.77 20.53 -9.32
C ASP A 325 12.41 21.36 -10.57
N ALA A 326 11.19 21.22 -11.11
CA ALA A 326 10.78 21.97 -12.30
C ALA A 326 10.20 23.37 -11.98
N LYS A 327 10.02 23.71 -10.70
CA LYS A 327 9.50 25.03 -10.24
C LYS A 327 10.55 25.86 -9.47
N ALA A 328 11.80 25.40 -9.38
CA ALA A 328 12.94 26.16 -8.85
C ALA A 328 13.77 26.78 -9.99
#